data_AF-A0A945MT97-F1
#
_entry.id   AF-A0A945MT97-F1
#
_cell.length_a   1.000
_cell.length_b   1.000
_cell.length_c   1.000
_cell.angle_alpha   90.00
_cell.angle_beta   90.00
_cell.angle_gamma   90.00
#
_symmetry.space_group_name_H-M   'P 1'
#
loop_
_entity.id
_entity.type
_entity.pdbx_description
1 polymer ?
#
loop_
_entity_poly.entity_id
_entity_poly.type
_entity_poly.pdbx_seq_one_letter_code
_entity_poly.pdbx_strand_id
1 'polypeptide(L)'
;MPIVCDYTVNGGCSGAEGVLVEGGSVYFCAPLHGTAPIEAVEIISNGKCVWQGKPDAWDVELEGVELPVPEGESAYYYLRLCQVDGHRAWLSPVWLDWAQ
;
A
#
# COMPACT_ATOMS: atom_id res chain seq x y z
N MET A 1 20.65 7.84 6.12
CA MET A 1 19.82 7.94 4.92
C MET A 1 18.37 7.88 5.35
N PRO A 2 17.40 8.49 4.65
CA PRO A 2 15.99 8.29 4.96
C PRO A 2 15.52 6.92 4.48
N ILE A 3 14.43 6.42 5.06
CA ILE A 3 13.62 5.36 4.46
C ILE A 3 13.08 5.91 3.13
N VAL A 4 13.18 5.13 2.06
CA VAL A 4 12.54 5.47 0.78
C VAL A 4 11.39 4.51 0.55
N CYS A 5 10.22 5.06 0.28
CA CYS A 5 8.99 4.31 0.04
C CYS A 5 8.27 5.00 -1.11
N ASP A 6 7.76 4.21 -2.04
CA ASP A 6 6.77 4.63 -3.03
C ASP A 6 5.75 3.49 -3.19
N TYR A 7 4.56 3.80 -3.68
CA TYR A 7 3.61 2.79 -4.08
C TYR A 7 2.58 3.33 -5.07
N THR A 8 1.96 2.39 -5.79
CA THR A 8 0.82 2.68 -6.66
C THR A 8 -0.34 1.73 -6.38
N VAL A 9 -1.55 2.21 -6.64
CA VAL A 9 -2.78 1.43 -6.59
C VAL A 9 -3.46 1.60 -7.94
N ASN A 10 -3.60 0.51 -8.71
CA ASN A 10 -4.07 0.55 -10.10
C ASN A 10 -3.32 1.59 -10.95
N GLY A 11 -2.02 1.81 -10.67
CA GLY A 11 -1.17 2.78 -11.36
C GLY A 11 -1.26 4.23 -10.84
N GLY A 12 -2.17 4.56 -9.92
CA GLY A 12 -2.20 5.86 -9.24
C GLY A 12 -1.18 5.91 -8.10
N CYS A 13 -0.29 6.90 -8.09
CA CYS A 13 0.72 7.09 -7.04
C CYS A 13 0.11 7.58 -5.72
N SER A 14 0.85 7.45 -4.61
CA SER A 14 0.42 7.96 -3.30
C SER A 14 -0.12 9.40 -3.39
N GLY A 15 -1.30 9.65 -2.80
CA GLY A 15 -2.01 10.93 -2.89
C GLY A 15 -2.91 11.11 -4.11
N ALA A 16 -2.98 10.14 -5.02
CA ALA A 16 -3.89 10.19 -6.17
C ALA A 16 -5.34 9.86 -5.80
N GLU A 17 -6.25 10.28 -6.68
CA GLU A 17 -7.66 9.89 -6.73
C GLU A 17 -7.91 9.15 -8.05
N GLY A 18 -8.74 8.12 -8.02
CA GLY A 18 -9.04 7.28 -9.17
C GLY A 18 -10.44 6.68 -9.10
N VAL A 19 -10.82 5.96 -10.15
CA VAL A 19 -12.14 5.34 -10.26
C VAL A 19 -11.98 3.83 -10.38
N LEU A 20 -12.78 3.08 -9.62
CA LEU A 20 -12.90 1.64 -9.78
C LEU A 20 -14.22 1.30 -10.50
N VAL A 21 -14.10 0.55 -11.59
CA VAL A 21 -15.25 0.07 -12.36
C VAL A 21 -15.86 -1.16 -11.69
N GLU A 22 -17.16 -1.40 -11.90
CA GLU A 22 -17.84 -2.58 -11.38
C GLU A 22 -17.12 -3.88 -11.82
N GLY A 23 -16.83 -4.75 -10.86
CA GLY A 23 -16.06 -5.99 -11.09
C GLY A 23 -14.57 -5.79 -11.33
N GLY A 24 -14.04 -4.57 -11.18
CA GLY A 24 -12.61 -4.28 -11.28
C GLY A 24 -11.81 -4.80 -10.07
N SER A 25 -10.60 -5.28 -10.32
CA SER A 25 -9.63 -5.66 -9.29
C SER A 25 -8.79 -4.46 -8.83
N VAL A 26 -8.22 -4.57 -7.63
CA VAL A 26 -7.26 -3.61 -7.09
C VAL A 26 -5.88 -4.26 -7.02
N TYR A 27 -4.91 -3.66 -7.71
CA TYR A 27 -3.53 -4.10 -7.74
C TYR A 27 -2.62 -3.08 -7.06
N PHE A 28 -1.70 -3.58 -6.24
CA PHE A 28 -0.79 -2.78 -5.46
C PHE A 28 0.66 -3.09 -5.84
N CYS A 29 1.44 -2.05 -6.11
CA CYS A 29 2.88 -2.16 -6.35
C CYS A 29 3.65 -1.22 -5.42
N ALA A 30 4.79 -1.66 -4.88
CA ALA A 30 5.60 -0.83 -3.99
C ALA A 30 7.08 -1.24 -3.95
N PRO A 31 7.99 -0.35 -4.38
CA PRO A 31 9.40 -0.41 -4.03
C PRO A 31 9.65 0.22 -2.65
N LEU A 32 10.26 -0.55 -1.75
CA LEU A 32 10.59 -0.13 -0.38
C LEU A 32 12.08 -0.32 -0.11
N HIS A 33 12.72 0.72 0.45
CA HIS A 33 14.12 0.70 0.86
C HIS A 33 14.26 1.18 2.30
N GLY A 34 14.61 0.25 3.18
CA GLY A 34 14.86 0.50 4.60
C GLY A 34 16.28 0.99 4.86
N THR A 35 16.45 1.63 6.01
CA THR A 35 17.76 1.98 6.60
C THR A 35 18.27 0.93 7.59
N ALA A 36 17.44 -0.08 7.82
CA ALA A 36 17.54 -1.26 8.68
C ALA A 36 16.52 -2.28 8.13
N PRO A 37 16.60 -3.58 8.48
CA PRO A 37 15.64 -4.57 8.01
C PRO A 37 14.19 -4.15 8.26
N ILE A 38 13.37 -4.24 7.22
CA ILE A 38 11.92 -4.04 7.26
C ILE A 38 11.32 -5.30 7.89
N GLU A 39 10.85 -5.16 9.12
CA GLU A 39 10.24 -6.23 9.90
C GLU A 39 8.82 -6.54 9.41
N ALA A 40 8.06 -5.50 9.08
CA ALA A 40 6.67 -5.63 8.68
C ALA A 40 6.29 -4.60 7.62
N VAL A 41 5.49 -5.04 6.65
CA VAL A 41 4.81 -4.20 5.67
C VAL A 41 3.32 -4.52 5.73
N GLU A 42 2.48 -3.51 5.79
CA GLU A 42 1.02 -3.65 5.86
C GLU A 42 0.36 -2.73 4.85
N ILE A 43 -0.61 -3.26 4.10
CA ILE A 43 -1.49 -2.45 3.26
C ILE A 43 -2.83 -2.33 3.98
N ILE A 44 -3.24 -1.09 4.18
CA ILE A 44 -4.44 -0.73 4.93
C ILE A 44 -5.48 -0.18 3.96
N SER A 45 -6.71 -0.69 4.06
CA SER A 45 -7.87 -0.11 3.40
C SER A 45 -9.00 0.17 4.37
N ASN A 46 -9.57 1.37 4.33
CA ASN A 46 -10.68 1.78 5.20
C ASN A 46 -10.44 1.46 6.69
N GLY A 47 -9.21 1.68 7.14
CA GLY A 47 -8.77 1.44 8.52
C GLY A 47 -8.47 -0.02 8.89
N LYS A 48 -8.63 -0.97 7.95
CA LYS A 48 -8.37 -2.40 8.16
C LYS A 48 -7.11 -2.84 7.42
N CYS A 49 -6.32 -3.71 8.02
CA CYS A 49 -5.20 -4.35 7.34
C CYS A 49 -5.75 -5.40 6.36
N VAL A 50 -5.53 -5.17 5.06
CA VAL A 50 -6.00 -6.04 3.97
C VAL A 50 -4.91 -6.95 3.42
N TRP A 51 -3.64 -6.62 3.69
CA TRP A 51 -2.49 -7.44 3.34
C TRP A 51 -1.34 -7.16 4.31
N GLN A 52 -0.54 -8.18 4.63
CA GLN A 52 0.64 -8.06 5.49
C GLN A 52 1.77 -8.98 5.01
N GLY A 53 3.01 -8.49 5.09
CA GLY A 53 4.24 -9.25 4.90
C GLY A 53 5.24 -9.00 6.02
N LYS A 54 6.10 -9.99 6.30
CA LYS A 54 7.21 -9.90 7.26
C LYS A 54 8.52 -10.31 6.59
N PRO A 55 9.12 -9.42 5.80
CA PRO A 55 10.20 -9.80 4.89
C PRO A 55 11.56 -9.95 5.59
N ASP A 56 11.81 -9.24 6.69
CA ASP A 56 13.12 -9.20 7.37
C ASP A 56 14.27 -8.88 6.39
N ALA A 57 14.05 -7.85 5.56
CA ALA A 57 14.94 -7.48 4.45
C ALA A 57 15.11 -5.96 4.35
N TRP A 58 16.23 -5.51 3.77
CA TRP A 58 16.47 -4.08 3.54
C TRP A 58 15.64 -3.53 2.37
N ASP A 59 15.50 -4.35 1.32
CA ASP A 59 14.78 -4.01 0.10
C ASP A 59 13.59 -4.96 -0.06
N VAL A 60 12.42 -4.40 -0.39
CA VAL A 60 11.18 -5.15 -0.60
C VAL A 60 10.51 -4.60 -1.84
N GLU A 61 10.14 -5.49 -2.76
CA GLU A 61 9.35 -5.16 -3.95
C GLU A 61 8.03 -5.91 -3.87
N LEU A 62 6.93 -5.16 -3.94
CA LEU A 62 5.60 -5.72 -4.16
C LEU A 62 5.22 -5.48 -5.62
N GLU A 63 4.97 -6.54 -6.37
CA GLU A 63 4.59 -6.47 -7.78
C GLU A 63 3.17 -7.01 -7.98
N GLY A 64 2.22 -6.13 -8.29
CA GLY A 64 0.88 -6.51 -8.71
C GLY A 64 0.09 -7.32 -7.68
N VAL A 65 0.26 -7.02 -6.39
CA VAL A 65 -0.48 -7.71 -5.32
C VAL A 65 -1.95 -7.39 -5.47
N GLU A 66 -2.77 -8.40 -5.70
CA GLU A 66 -4.22 -8.25 -5.75
C GLU A 66 -4.78 -8.09 -4.34
N LEU A 67 -5.54 -7.02 -4.12
CA LEU A 67 -6.15 -6.67 -2.85
C LEU A 67 -7.67 -6.89 -2.89
N PRO A 68 -8.27 -7.21 -1.75
CA PRO A 68 -9.73 -7.27 -1.65
C PRO A 68 -10.31 -5.88 -1.93
N VAL A 69 -11.38 -5.84 -2.72
CA VAL A 69 -12.17 -4.63 -2.99
C VAL A 69 -13.18 -4.44 -1.85
N PRO A 70 -13.11 -3.34 -1.07
CA PRO A 70 -14.09 -3.05 -0.04
C PRO A 70 -15.49 -2.82 -0.61
N GLU A 71 -16.50 -3.07 0.20
CA GLU A 71 -17.86 -2.61 -0.07
C GLU A 71 -17.95 -1.10 0.20
N GLY A 72 -18.81 -0.39 -0.54
CA GLY A 72 -19.07 1.04 -0.34
C GLY A 72 -19.15 1.82 -1.65
N GLU A 73 -19.09 3.15 -1.55
CA GLU A 73 -18.99 4.08 -2.68
C GLU A 73 -17.55 4.51 -2.96
N SER A 74 -16.67 4.34 -1.97
CA SER A 74 -15.25 4.66 -2.07
C SER A 74 -14.39 3.82 -1.12
N ALA A 75 -13.11 3.72 -1.43
CA ALA A 75 -12.10 3.25 -0.48
C ALA A 75 -10.78 3.94 -0.70
N TYR A 76 -9.99 3.98 0.36
CA TYR A 76 -8.60 4.38 0.28
C TYR A 76 -7.67 3.22 0.60
N TYR A 77 -6.46 3.28 0.06
CA TYR A 77 -5.39 2.32 0.33
C TYR A 77 -4.11 3.07 0.66
N TYR A 78 -3.41 2.62 1.70
CA TYR A 78 -2.08 3.10 2.01
C TYR A 78 -1.21 2.02 2.63
N LEU A 79 0.10 2.21 2.53
CA LEU A 79 1.10 1.29 3.07
C LEU A 79 1.71 1.84 4.36
N ARG A 80 1.93 0.94 5.32
CA ARG A 80 2.75 1.16 6.51
C ARG A 80 3.91 0.18 6.49
N LEU A 81 5.08 0.64 6.88
CA LEU A 81 6.21 -0.24 7.16
C LEU A 81 6.77 0.02 8.57
N CYS A 82 7.28 -1.04 9.19
CA CYS A 82 8.01 -1.00 10.44
C CYS A 82 9.33 -1.74 10.25
N GLN A 83 10.41 -1.15 10.77
CA GLN A 83 11.74 -1.72 10.76
C GLN A 83 12.06 -2.34 12.12
N VAL A 84 13.06 -3.23 12.16
CA VAL A 84 13.52 -3.89 13.39
C VAL A 84 14.09 -2.92 14.44
N ASP A 85 14.51 -1.72 14.02
CA ASP A 85 14.97 -0.64 14.90
C ASP A 85 13.81 0.22 15.46
N GLY A 86 12.57 -0.11 15.10
CA GLY A 86 11.34 0.55 15.54
C GLY A 86 10.94 1.77 14.69
N HIS A 87 11.76 2.19 13.72
CA HIS A 87 11.37 3.26 12.80
C HIS A 87 10.27 2.83 11.84
N ARG A 88 9.46 3.81 11.41
CA ARG A 88 8.24 3.57 10.61
C ARG A 88 8.10 4.60 9.51
N ALA A 89 7.45 4.18 8.42
CA ALA A 89 7.03 5.07 7.36
C ALA A 89 5.63 4.71 6.84
N TRP A 90 4.92 5.71 6.34
CA TRP A 90 3.68 5.60 5.58
C TRP A 90 3.55 6.82 4.67
N LEU A 91 2.87 6.65 3.54
CA LEU A 91 2.59 7.76 2.61
C LEU A 91 1.10 8.08 2.58
N SER A 92 0.76 9.18 1.91
CA SER A 92 -0.61 9.62 1.68
C SER A 92 -1.42 8.55 0.94
N PRO A 93 -2.69 8.29 1.31
CA PRO A 93 -3.52 7.27 0.66
C PRO A 93 -3.74 7.53 -0.83
N VAL A 94 -4.05 6.46 -1.56
CA VAL A 94 -4.72 6.54 -2.87
C VAL A 94 -6.20 6.30 -2.64
N TRP A 95 -7.04 7.20 -3.16
CA TRP A 95 -8.50 7.09 -3.07
C TRP A 95 -9.06 6.54 -4.37
N LEU A 96 -10.00 5.61 -4.26
CA LEU A 96 -10.78 5.08 -5.36
C LEU A 96 -12.25 5.36 -5.08
N ASP A 97 -12.97 5.89 -6.07
CA ASP A 97 -14.42 6.11 -6.04
C ASP A 97 -15.11 5.19 -7.07
N TRP A 98 -16.30 4.70 -6.75
CA TRP A 98 -16.95 3.70 -7.59
C TRP A 98 -17.66 4.42 -8.74
N ALA A 99 -17.42 3.96 -9.97
CA ALA A 99 -18.25 4.38 -11.09
C ALA A 99 -19.66 3.82 -10.88
N GLN A 100 -20.66 4.70 -10.72
CA GLN A 100 -22.08 4.35 -10.77
C GLN A 100 -22.52 3.95 -12.19
#